data_AF-A0A538D334-F1
#
_entry.id   AF-A0A538D334-F1
#
_cell.length_a   1.000
_cell.length_b   1.000
_cell.length_c   1.000
_cell.angle_alpha   90.00
_cell.angle_beta   90.00
_cell.angle_gamma   90.00
#
_symmetry.space_group_name_H-M   'P 1'
#
loop_
_entity.id
_entity.type
_entity.pdbx_description
1 polymer ?
#
loop_
_entity_poly.entity_id
_entity_poly.type
_entity_poly.pdbx_seq_one_letter_code
_entity_poly.pdbx_strand_id
1 'polypeptide(L)'
;VSRAPLAKITAYKKRMGWTIPWHSSFESDFNVDFGVSPETPQADVYQDGETFGLSVFLRDGDSVFRTYFTTARGVEALGSVWSFLDMTPLGRQEDWEDSPAGYPQTKPYQWWRRHDEY
;
A
#
# COMPACT_ATOMS: atom_id res chain seq x y z
N VAL A 1 -3.05 -0.26 6.07
CA VAL A 1 -3.60 -1.10 7.17
C VAL A 1 -3.01 -0.57 8.46
N SER A 2 -3.77 -0.49 9.54
CA SER A 2 -3.25 -0.04 10.84
C SER A 2 -3.69 -0.98 11.96
N ARG A 3 -2.78 -1.27 12.90
CA ARG A 3 -3.05 -2.05 14.10
C ARG A 3 -3.77 -1.20 15.15
N ALA A 4 -5.01 -0.83 14.85
CA ALA A 4 -5.84 0.00 15.71
C ALA A 4 -7.31 -0.40 15.58
N PRO A 5 -8.11 -0.36 16.67
CA PRO A 5 -9.53 -0.69 16.61
C PRO A 5 -10.25 0.06 15.50
N LEU A 6 -11.15 -0.63 14.78
CA LEU A 6 -11.85 -0.07 13.62
C LEU A 6 -12.57 1.23 13.95
N ALA A 7 -13.18 1.34 15.15
CA ALA A 7 -13.84 2.55 15.61
C ALA A 7 -12.92 3.79 15.60
N LYS A 8 -11.63 3.63 15.97
CA LYS A 8 -10.65 4.73 15.93
C LYS A 8 -10.31 5.11 14.49
N ILE A 9 -10.09 4.11 13.63
CA ILE A 9 -9.77 4.32 12.20
C ILE A 9 -10.92 5.05 11.50
N THR A 10 -12.16 4.57 11.65
CA THR A 10 -13.33 5.16 10.99
C THR A 10 -13.60 6.58 11.47
N ALA A 11 -13.47 6.85 12.77
CA ALA A 11 -13.62 8.20 13.31
C ALA A 11 -12.58 9.17 12.72
N TYR A 12 -11.31 8.75 12.62
CA TYR A 12 -10.25 9.58 12.05
C TYR A 12 -10.42 9.75 10.53
N LYS A 13 -10.73 8.68 9.79
CA LYS A 13 -11.04 8.74 8.35
C LYS A 13 -12.16 9.74 8.05
N LYS A 14 -13.25 9.71 8.84
CA LYS A 14 -14.37 10.66 8.73
C LYS A 14 -13.92 12.09 9.00
N ARG A 15 -13.14 12.31 10.07
CA ARG A 15 -12.59 13.64 10.40
C ARG A 15 -11.77 14.22 9.25
N MET A 16 -11.00 13.40 8.55
CA MET A 16 -10.14 13.84 7.45
C MET A 16 -10.85 13.92 6.09
N GLY A 17 -12.11 13.51 5.99
CA GLY A 17 -12.87 13.51 4.74
C GLY A 17 -12.33 12.54 3.68
N TRP A 18 -11.55 11.53 4.08
CA TRP A 18 -10.91 10.61 3.14
C TRP A 18 -11.89 9.57 2.60
N THR A 19 -11.83 9.31 1.30
CA THR A 19 -12.63 8.27 0.63
C THR A 19 -11.87 6.94 0.50
N ILE A 20 -10.53 6.99 0.48
CA ILE A 20 -9.64 5.83 0.31
C ILE A 20 -9.93 4.73 1.36
N PRO A 21 -9.98 3.43 0.98
CA PRO A 21 -10.12 2.34 1.93
C PRO A 21 -9.04 2.36 3.01
N TRP A 22 -9.43 2.17 4.26
CA TRP A 22 -8.49 2.04 5.37
C TRP A 22 -8.93 0.87 6.25
N HIS A 23 -8.11 -0.17 6.26
CA HIS A 23 -8.38 -1.41 6.97
C HIS A 23 -7.67 -1.45 8.33
N SER A 24 -8.33 -2.08 9.30
CA SER A 24 -7.78 -2.43 10.60
C SER A 24 -7.15 -3.83 10.54
N SER A 25 -6.00 -4.02 11.19
CA SER A 25 -5.44 -5.32 11.54
C SER A 25 -5.49 -5.58 13.05
N PHE A 26 -6.29 -4.81 13.79
CA PHE A 26 -6.45 -5.00 15.22
C PHE A 26 -6.94 -6.42 15.53
N GLU A 27 -6.39 -7.04 16.57
CA GLU A 27 -6.67 -8.43 16.97
C GLU A 27 -6.33 -9.49 15.90
N SER A 28 -5.46 -9.16 14.94
CA SER A 28 -4.89 -10.12 13.98
C SER A 28 -3.36 -10.13 14.04
N ASP A 29 -2.77 -11.19 13.49
CA ASP A 29 -1.34 -11.41 13.28
C ASP A 29 -0.79 -10.72 12.02
N PHE A 30 -1.63 -10.10 11.19
CA PHE A 30 -1.24 -9.50 9.90
C PHE A 30 0.07 -8.69 9.97
N ASN A 31 0.21 -7.79 10.94
CA ASN A 31 1.41 -6.94 11.04
C ASN A 31 2.68 -7.75 11.40
N VAL A 32 2.53 -8.83 12.16
CA VAL A 32 3.60 -9.77 12.50
C VAL A 32 3.97 -10.58 11.26
N ASP A 33 2.98 -11.19 10.59
CA ASP A 33 3.17 -12.00 9.37
C ASP A 33 3.85 -11.22 8.24
N PHE A 34 3.58 -9.92 8.14
CA PHE A 34 4.18 -9.04 7.14
C PHE A 34 5.47 -8.34 7.61
N GLY A 35 5.97 -8.69 8.80
CA GLY A 35 7.31 -8.31 9.27
C GLY A 35 7.42 -6.84 9.70
N VAL A 36 6.31 -6.22 10.09
CA VAL A 36 6.28 -4.83 10.58
C VAL A 36 5.98 -4.75 12.08
N SER A 37 5.76 -5.88 12.76
CA SER A 37 5.61 -5.96 14.21
C SER A 37 6.30 -7.18 14.79
N PRO A 38 6.81 -7.12 16.03
CA PRO A 38 7.27 -8.29 16.74
C PRO A 38 6.08 -9.16 17.19
N GLU A 39 6.29 -10.47 17.33
CA GLU A 39 5.30 -11.40 17.90
C GLU A 39 4.89 -11.01 19.32
N THR A 40 5.85 -10.57 20.12
CA THR A 40 5.63 -10.06 21.48
C THR A 40 5.86 -8.55 21.51
N PRO A 41 4.86 -7.74 21.94
CA PRO A 41 5.01 -6.30 22.10
C PRO A 41 6.20 -5.92 23.00
N GLN A 42 6.99 -4.94 22.58
CA GLN A 42 8.19 -4.49 23.28
C GLN A 42 7.93 -3.15 23.97
N ALA A 43 7.38 -3.17 25.19
CA ALA A 43 6.85 -1.98 25.89
C ALA A 43 7.82 -0.79 26.01
N ASP A 44 9.14 -1.05 26.05
CA ASP A 44 10.17 -0.01 26.17
C ASP A 44 10.67 0.52 24.81
N VAL A 45 10.10 0.04 23.70
CA VAL A 45 10.42 0.46 22.33
C VAL A 45 9.27 1.29 21.79
N TYR A 46 9.60 2.36 21.04
CA TYR A 46 8.60 3.18 20.38
C TYR A 46 7.61 2.31 19.57
N GLN A 47 6.31 2.54 19.76
CA GLN A 47 5.21 1.76 19.15
C GLN A 47 5.26 0.26 19.46
N ASP A 48 5.78 -0.14 20.62
CA ASP A 48 5.94 -1.53 21.04
C ASP A 48 6.79 -2.38 20.06
N GLY A 49 7.70 -1.72 19.34
CA GLY A 49 8.51 -2.34 18.28
C GLY A 49 7.81 -2.45 16.91
N GLU A 50 6.56 -1.99 16.77
CA GLU A 50 5.92 -1.86 15.47
C GLU A 50 6.58 -0.76 14.63
N THR A 51 6.80 -1.07 13.35
CA THR A 51 7.39 -0.16 12.38
C THR A 51 6.45 0.07 11.21
N PHE A 52 6.76 1.08 10.41
CA PHE A 52 6.07 1.28 9.13
C PHE A 52 6.59 0.28 8.09
N GLY A 53 5.71 -0.21 7.21
CA GLY A 53 6.10 -0.93 6.00
C GLY A 53 5.15 -0.67 4.85
N LEU A 54 5.70 -0.60 3.64
CA LEU A 54 4.96 -0.59 2.39
C LEU A 54 5.02 -1.99 1.78
N SER A 55 3.86 -2.60 1.59
CA SER A 55 3.71 -3.86 0.85
C SER A 55 2.85 -3.61 -0.38
N VAL A 56 3.22 -4.21 -1.51
CA VAL A 56 2.35 -4.34 -2.69
C VAL A 56 1.95 -5.80 -2.83
N PHE A 57 0.66 -6.02 -3.04
CA PHE A 57 0.09 -7.35 -3.22
C PHE A 57 -0.53 -7.48 -4.61
N LEU A 58 -0.27 -8.62 -5.25
CA LEU A 58 -0.96 -9.05 -6.47
C LEU A 58 -1.81 -10.27 -6.15
N ARG A 59 -3.06 -10.26 -6.57
CA ARG A 59 -3.94 -11.42 -6.49
C ARG A 59 -4.08 -12.04 -7.88
N ASP A 60 -3.84 -13.34 -7.96
CA ASP A 60 -4.08 -14.16 -9.14
C ASP A 60 -4.93 -15.37 -8.75
N GLY A 61 -6.21 -15.34 -9.14
CA GLY A 61 -7.22 -16.28 -8.66
C GLY A 61 -7.34 -16.30 -7.13
N ASP A 62 -7.02 -17.45 -6.54
CA ASP A 62 -7.00 -17.65 -5.07
C ASP A 62 -5.63 -17.41 -4.44
N SER A 63 -4.60 -17.16 -5.24
CA SER A 63 -3.25 -16.88 -4.77
C SER A 63 -3.03 -15.39 -4.55
N VAL A 64 -2.32 -15.05 -3.47
CA VAL A 64 -1.89 -13.66 -3.18
C VAL A 64 -0.39 -13.65 -3.02
N PHE A 65 0.27 -12.78 -3.78
CA PHE A 65 1.72 -12.59 -3.79
C PHE A 65 2.07 -11.23 -3.22
N ARG A 66 3.04 -11.16 -2.30
CA ARG A 66 3.67 -9.89 -1.90
C ARG A 66 4.79 -9.58 -2.88
N THR A 67 4.50 -8.76 -3.87
CA THR A 67 5.40 -8.51 -5.02
C THR A 67 6.42 -7.42 -4.74
N TYR A 68 6.18 -6.57 -3.73
CA TYR A 68 7.13 -5.56 -3.28
C TYR A 68 6.99 -5.38 -1.76
N PHE A 69 8.12 -5.18 -1.09
CA PHE A 69 8.15 -4.80 0.32
C PHE A 69 9.33 -3.87 0.60
N THR A 70 9.07 -2.78 1.33
CA THR A 70 10.11 -1.94 1.91
C THR A 70 9.67 -1.40 3.26
N THR A 71 10.63 -1.04 4.11
CA THR A 71 10.40 -0.56 5.48
C THR A 71 11.42 0.52 5.84
N ALA A 72 11.31 1.07 7.04
CA ALA A 72 12.16 2.13 7.56
C ALA A 72 12.25 3.29 6.55
N ARG A 73 13.47 3.73 6.23
CA ARG A 73 13.72 4.84 5.29
C ARG A 73 13.58 4.44 3.82
N GLY A 74 13.29 3.18 3.50
CA GLY A 74 13.12 2.74 2.12
C GLY A 74 11.96 3.42 1.39
N VAL A 75 10.96 3.91 2.13
CA VAL A 75 9.86 4.71 1.56
C VAL A 75 10.19 6.15 1.25
N GLU A 76 11.36 6.65 1.63
CA GLU A 76 11.82 7.97 1.20
C GLU A 76 12.07 8.03 -0.32
N ALA A 77 12.23 6.88 -0.97
CA ALA A 77 12.29 6.77 -2.42
C ALA A 77 10.93 7.06 -3.10
N LEU A 78 9.82 7.06 -2.35
CA LEU A 78 8.49 7.39 -2.85
C LEU A 78 8.36 8.91 -2.98
N GLY A 79 8.87 9.46 -4.08
CA GLY A 79 8.78 10.90 -4.34
C GLY A 79 7.45 11.32 -4.97
N SER A 80 7.06 10.62 -6.03
CA SER A 80 5.87 10.96 -6.83
C SER A 80 4.91 9.79 -6.95
N VAL A 81 3.70 10.05 -7.43
CA VAL A 81 2.76 8.98 -7.81
C VAL A 81 3.38 8.01 -8.83
N TRP A 82 4.31 8.48 -9.66
CA TRP A 82 5.05 7.65 -10.61
C TRP A 82 5.87 6.59 -9.91
N SER A 83 6.65 7.01 -8.91
CA SER A 83 7.47 6.11 -8.11
C SER A 83 6.63 5.07 -7.36
N PHE A 84 5.38 5.42 -7.00
CA PHE A 84 4.44 4.44 -6.44
C PHE A 84 3.97 3.42 -7.48
N LEU A 85 3.57 3.87 -8.67
CA LEU A 85 3.09 2.99 -9.74
C LEU A 85 4.19 2.04 -10.23
N ASP A 86 5.42 2.54 -10.34
CA ASP A 86 6.61 1.78 -10.76
C ASP A 86 6.93 0.61 -9.82
N MET A 87 6.52 0.68 -8.56
CA MET A 87 6.68 -0.42 -7.59
C MET A 87 5.59 -1.48 -7.69
N THR A 88 4.50 -1.19 -8.43
CA THR A 88 3.41 -2.14 -8.61
C THR A 88 3.66 -3.04 -9.82
N PRO A 89 3.17 -4.29 -9.80
CA PRO A 89 3.34 -5.19 -10.93
C PRO A 89 2.82 -4.64 -12.26
N LEU A 90 1.75 -3.84 -12.23
CA LEU A 90 1.14 -3.27 -13.43
C LEU A 90 1.85 -2.00 -13.93
N GLY A 91 2.85 -1.50 -13.21
CA GLY A 91 3.55 -0.27 -13.59
C GLY A 91 2.59 0.92 -13.78
N ARG A 92 2.91 1.78 -14.74
CA ARG A 92 2.09 2.93 -15.13
C ARG A 92 1.06 2.59 -16.20
N GLN A 93 1.09 1.38 -16.76
CA GLN A 93 0.23 0.91 -17.83
C GLN A 93 0.35 1.79 -19.09
N GLU A 94 1.58 2.15 -19.45
CA GLU A 94 1.87 2.99 -20.62
C GLU A 94 2.59 2.20 -21.73
N ASP A 95 2.29 2.50 -22.99
CA ASP A 95 2.77 1.75 -24.18
C ASP A 95 4.31 1.66 -24.31
N TRP A 96 5.06 2.53 -23.62
CA TRP A 96 6.53 2.48 -23.65
C TRP A 96 7.12 1.47 -22.65
N GLU A 97 6.32 1.02 -21.67
CA GLU A 97 6.75 0.05 -20.68
C GLU A 97 6.88 -1.34 -21.32
N ASP A 98 7.99 -2.02 -21.03
CA ASP A 98 8.17 -3.42 -21.41
C ASP A 98 7.38 -4.32 -20.46
N SER A 99 6.08 -4.47 -20.75
CA SER A 99 5.13 -5.22 -19.93
C SER A 99 4.83 -6.61 -20.51
N PRO A 100 4.51 -7.61 -19.67
CA PRO A 100 4.08 -8.91 -20.15
C PRO A 100 2.86 -8.84 -21.07
N ALA A 101 2.75 -9.79 -22.01
CA ALA A 101 1.63 -9.86 -22.93
C ALA A 101 0.28 -9.93 -22.17
N GLY A 102 -0.68 -9.11 -22.60
CA GLY A 102 -2.01 -9.03 -22.00
C GLY A 102 -2.13 -8.05 -20.84
N TYR A 103 -1.03 -7.41 -20.41
CA TYR A 103 -1.11 -6.30 -19.47
C TYR A 103 -1.84 -5.11 -20.10
N PRO A 104 -2.76 -4.45 -19.38
CA PRO A 104 -3.40 -3.24 -19.88
C PRO A 104 -2.34 -2.15 -20.11
N GLN A 105 -2.31 -1.58 -21.31
CA GLN A 105 -1.46 -0.45 -21.65
C GLN A 105 -2.24 0.56 -22.49
N THR A 106 -1.90 1.84 -22.31
CA THR A 106 -2.45 2.97 -23.07
C THR A 106 -1.34 3.94 -23.46
N LYS A 107 -1.62 4.87 -24.38
CA LYS A 107 -0.65 5.92 -24.70
C LYS A 107 -0.29 6.75 -23.45
N PRO A 108 0.94 7.26 -23.35
CA PRO A 108 1.35 8.10 -22.23
C PRO A 108 0.40 9.27 -22.00
N TYR A 109 0.18 9.60 -20.73
CA TYR A 109 -0.55 10.80 -20.30
C TYR A 109 -2.04 10.83 -20.65
N GLN A 110 -2.66 9.72 -21.07
CA GLN A 110 -4.07 9.67 -21.48
C GLN A 110 -5.07 9.53 -20.32
N TRP A 111 -4.67 8.85 -19.25
CA TRP A 111 -5.50 8.61 -18.08
C TRP A 111 -5.44 9.75 -17.06
N TRP A 112 -4.61 10.77 -17.31
CA TRP A 112 -4.55 11.98 -16.50
C TRP A 112 -5.74 12.86 -16.82
N ARG A 113 -6.73 12.81 -15.94
CA ARG A 113 -7.89 13.68 -16.01
C ARG A 113 -7.83 14.68 -14.87
N ARG A 114 -8.36 15.87 -15.09
CA ARG A 114 -8.67 16.77 -13.98
C ARG A 114 -9.73 16.11 -13.12
N HIS A 115 -9.77 16.47 -11.84
CA HIS A 115 -10.63 15.82 -10.87
C HIS A 115 -12.14 15.89 -11.19
N ASP A 116 -12.51 16.75 -12.13
CA ASP A 116 -13.84 17.12 -12.62
C ASP A 116 -14.11 16.63 -14.05
N GLU A 117 -13.20 15.87 -14.65
CA GLU A 117 -13.26 15.34 -16.02
C GLU A 117 -13.23 13.80 -16.06
N TYR A 118 -13.97 13.13 -15.16
CA TYR A 118 -14.11 11.66 -15.09
C TYR A 118 -15.41 11.13 -15.70
#